data_AF-A0A2K5E663-F1
#
_entry.id   AF-A0A2K5E663-F1
#
_cell.length_a   1.000
_cell.length_b   1.000
_cell.length_c   1.000
_cell.angle_alpha   90.00
_cell.angle_beta   90.00
_cell.angle_gamma   90.00
#
_symmetry.space_group_name_H-M   'P 1'
#
loop_
_entity.id
_entity.type
_entity.pdbx_description
1 polymer ?
#
loop_
_entity_poly.entity_id
_entity_poly.type
_entity_poly.pdbx_seq_one_letter_code
_entity_poly.pdbx_strand_id
1 'polypeptide(L)'
;ANTFANGRCGPTNARVRCHLGLKIPPGCELVVGGEPQCWAEGHCLLVDDSFLHTVAHNGSPEDGPRVVFIVDLWHPNVAGAERQALDFVFAPDP
;
A
#
# COMPACT_ATOMS: atom_id res chain seq x y z
N ALA A 1 2.77 -19.97 -2.63
CA ALA A 1 3.80 -19.23 -3.38
C ALA A 1 4.77 -18.61 -2.39
N ASN A 2 6.07 -18.53 -2.72
CA ASN A 2 7.08 -17.80 -1.94
C ASN A 2 7.41 -16.48 -2.65
N THR A 3 6.75 -15.40 -2.26
CA THR A 3 7.00 -14.07 -2.84
C THR A 3 7.36 -13.10 -1.74
N PHE A 4 8.51 -12.45 -1.87
CA PHE A 4 9.00 -11.44 -0.94
C PHE A 4 9.32 -10.17 -1.73
N ALA A 5 8.72 -9.05 -1.34
CA ALA A 5 9.13 -7.75 -1.79
C ALA A 5 10.08 -7.14 -0.74
N ASN A 6 11.29 -6.77 -1.18
CA ASN A 6 12.27 -6.10 -0.32
C ASN A 6 11.69 -4.82 0.29
N GLY A 7 12.21 -4.47 1.47
CA GLY A 7 11.82 -3.26 2.18
C GLY A 7 12.07 -2.02 1.34
N ARG A 8 11.05 -1.18 1.19
CA ARG A 8 11.14 0.11 0.49
C ARG A 8 10.24 1.14 1.15
N CYS A 9 10.49 2.41 0.85
CA CYS A 9 9.58 3.51 1.17
C CYS A 9 8.95 4.03 -0.12
N GLY A 10 7.72 4.52 -0.03
CA GLY A 10 7.09 5.35 -1.05
C GLY A 10 7.83 6.68 -1.21
N PRO A 11 7.66 7.37 -2.35
CA PRO A 11 8.40 8.58 -2.67
C PRO A 11 7.91 9.82 -1.92
N THR A 12 6.75 9.76 -1.24
CA THR A 12 6.13 10.92 -0.60
C THR A 12 5.24 10.50 0.57
N ASN A 13 5.18 11.36 1.59
CA ASN A 13 4.24 11.28 2.71
C ASN A 13 2.95 12.09 2.45
N ALA A 14 2.80 12.69 1.27
CA ALA A 14 1.61 13.45 0.91
C ALA A 14 0.40 12.55 0.58
N ARG A 15 0.58 11.22 0.59
CA ARG A 15 -0.48 10.25 0.30
C ARG A 15 -0.64 9.22 1.42
N VAL A 16 -1.83 8.64 1.49
CA VAL A 16 -2.13 7.41 2.22
C VAL A 16 -2.65 6.39 1.22
N ARG A 17 -2.15 5.16 1.29
CA ARG A 17 -2.56 4.09 0.38
C ARG A 17 -3.67 3.24 1.00
N CYS A 18 -4.77 3.11 0.27
CA CYS A 18 -5.88 2.24 0.61
C CYS A 18 -5.75 0.90 -0.12
N HIS A 19 -5.62 -0.18 0.65
CA HIS A 19 -5.58 -1.55 0.17
C HIS A 19 -6.94 -2.22 0.45
N LEU A 20 -7.75 -2.43 -0.59
CA LEU A 20 -8.97 -3.25 -0.49
C LEU A 20 -8.61 -4.71 -0.77
N GLY A 21 -8.81 -5.59 0.22
CA GLY A 21 -8.59 -7.02 0.04
C GLY A 21 -9.65 -7.65 -0.86
N LEU A 22 -9.25 -8.19 -2.01
CA LEU A 22 -10.16 -8.90 -2.94
C LEU A 22 -10.07 -10.41 -2.78
N LYS A 23 -8.85 -10.94 -2.63
CA LYS A 23 -8.57 -12.34 -2.32
C LYS A 23 -7.34 -12.42 -1.43
N ILE A 24 -7.49 -12.89 -0.20
CA ILE A 24 -6.42 -12.91 0.80
C ILE A 24 -6.23 -14.34 1.32
N PRO A 25 -5.39 -15.16 0.65
CA PRO A 25 -5.02 -16.48 1.16
C PRO A 25 -4.19 -16.38 2.46
N PRO A 26 -4.09 -17.48 3.23
CA PRO A 26 -3.26 -17.52 4.42
C PRO A 26 -1.78 -17.26 4.09
N GLY A 27 -1.02 -16.81 5.10
CA GLY A 27 0.41 -16.53 4.96
C GLY A 27 0.76 -15.25 4.18
N CYS A 28 -0.21 -14.35 3.96
CA CYS A 28 0.05 -13.01 3.41
C CYS A 28 0.39 -12.03 4.54
N GLU A 29 1.55 -11.39 4.46
CA GLU A 29 2.04 -10.46 5.49
C GLU A 29 2.38 -9.10 4.88
N LEU A 30 2.05 -8.05 5.64
CA LEU A 30 2.48 -6.67 5.42
C LEU A 30 3.08 -6.16 6.72
N VAL A 31 4.25 -5.55 6.65
CA VAL A 31 4.81 -4.80 7.79
C VAL A 31 5.06 -3.38 7.32
N VAL A 32 4.59 -2.39 8.09
CA VAL A 32 4.75 -0.97 7.77
C VAL A 32 5.31 -0.26 9.01
N GLY A 33 6.44 0.42 8.87
CA GLY A 33 7.07 1.11 10.00
C GLY A 33 7.50 0.19 11.15
N GLY A 34 7.68 -1.10 10.88
CA GLY A 34 7.95 -2.12 11.90
C GLY A 34 6.70 -2.79 12.48
N GLU A 35 5.50 -2.30 12.17
CA GLU A 35 4.25 -2.82 12.71
C GLU A 35 3.55 -3.75 11.69
N PRO A 36 3.20 -4.99 12.08
CA PRO A 36 2.48 -5.91 11.22
C PRO A 36 1.06 -5.41 10.96
N GLN A 37 0.61 -5.56 9.72
CA GLN A 37 -0.71 -5.16 9.25
C GLN A 37 -1.44 -6.36 8.64
N CYS A 38 -2.76 -6.40 8.81
CA CYS A 38 -3.59 -7.51 8.33
C CYS A 38 -4.53 -7.04 7.23
N TRP A 39 -4.44 -7.67 6.05
CA TRP A 39 -5.51 -7.59 5.07
C TRP A 39 -6.67 -8.48 5.48
N ALA A 40 -7.88 -8.06 5.12
CA ALA A 40 -9.07 -8.90 5.16
C ALA A 40 -9.87 -8.68 3.87
N GLU A 41 -10.47 -9.75 3.36
CA GLU A 41 -11.34 -9.67 2.18
C GLU A 41 -12.52 -8.74 2.45
N GLY A 42 -12.85 -7.89 1.48
CA GLY A 42 -13.93 -6.90 1.58
C GLY A 42 -13.64 -5.70 2.49
N HIS A 43 -12.45 -5.61 3.09
CA HIS A 43 -12.07 -4.53 4.00
C HIS A 43 -10.93 -3.67 3.44
N CYS A 44 -11.01 -2.38 3.72
CA CYS A 44 -9.94 -1.43 3.41
C CYS A 44 -8.93 -1.37 4.56
N LEU A 45 -7.67 -1.58 4.22
CA LEU A 45 -6.53 -1.31 5.08
C LEU A 45 -5.86 -0.02 4.58
N LEU A 46 -5.77 1.00 5.44
CA LEU A 46 -5.09 2.26 5.14
C LEU A 46 -3.66 2.20 5.70
N VAL A 47 -2.68 2.45 4.84
CA VAL A 47 -1.27 2.48 5.23
C VAL A 47 -0.60 3.74 4.70
N ASP A 48 0.28 4.33 5.51
CA ASP A 48 1.23 5.33 5.02
C ASP A 48 2.44 4.59 4.44
N ASP A 49 2.52 4.54 3.11
CA ASP A 49 3.60 3.83 2.43
C ASP A 49 4.92 4.61 2.40
N SER A 50 4.98 5.84 2.94
CA SER A 50 6.24 6.58 3.13
C SER A 50 7.12 5.98 4.23
N PHE A 51 6.53 5.21 5.15
CA PHE A 51 7.27 4.36 6.06
C PHE A 51 7.83 3.12 5.35
N LEU A 52 8.94 2.60 5.89
CA LEU A 52 9.54 1.36 5.39
C LEU A 52 8.51 0.24 5.45
N HIS A 53 8.23 -0.37 4.31
CA HIS A 53 7.26 -1.46 4.20
C HIS A 53 7.83 -2.67 3.48
N THR A 54 7.48 -3.85 3.97
CA THR A 54 7.80 -5.15 3.37
C THR A 54 6.52 -5.94 3.14
N VAL A 55 6.55 -6.81 2.13
CA VAL A 55 5.41 -7.66 1.79
C VAL A 55 5.88 -9.08 1.55
N ALA A 56 5.20 -10.04 2.17
CA ALA A 56 5.46 -11.45 1.95
C ALA A 56 4.18 -12.22 1.63
N HIS A 57 4.35 -13.28 0.86
CA HIS A 57 3.39 -14.36 0.71
C HIS A 57 4.15 -15.65 0.99
N ASN A 58 3.80 -16.28 2.11
CA ASN A 58 4.43 -17.49 2.68
C ASN A 58 3.51 -18.71 2.58
N GLY A 59 2.29 -18.57 2.05
CA GLY A 59 1.38 -19.68 1.79
C GLY A 59 1.91 -20.64 0.71
N SER A 60 1.27 -21.80 0.54
CA SER A 60 1.65 -22.78 -0.47
C SER A 60 1.13 -22.39 -1.86
N PRO A 61 1.63 -22.98 -2.97
CA PRO A 61 1.13 -22.68 -4.31
C PRO A 61 -0.38 -22.92 -4.48
N GLU A 62 -0.93 -23.91 -3.79
CA GLU A 62 -2.35 -24.28 -3.83
C GLU A 62 -3.29 -23.27 -3.14
N ASP A 63 -2.78 -22.44 -2.22
CA ASP A 63 -3.54 -21.34 -1.61
C ASP A 63 -3.97 -20.27 -2.64
N GLY A 64 -3.26 -20.20 -3.78
CA GLY A 64 -3.50 -19.25 -4.86
C GLY A 64 -2.93 -17.85 -4.59
N PRO A 65 -3.24 -16.87 -5.46
CA PRO A 65 -2.64 -15.53 -5.37
C PRO A 65 -3.36 -14.64 -4.36
N ARG A 66 -2.60 -13.73 -3.75
CA ARG A 66 -3.15 -12.55 -3.07
C ARG A 66 -3.51 -11.48 -4.09
N VAL A 67 -4.75 -11.01 -4.04
CA VAL A 67 -5.26 -9.92 -4.89
C VAL A 67 -5.74 -8.78 -4.01
N VAL A 68 -5.18 -7.59 -4.23
CA VAL A 68 -5.51 -6.37 -3.50
C VAL A 68 -5.75 -5.26 -4.53
N PHE A 69 -6.85 -4.53 -4.38
CA PHE A 69 -7.08 -3.30 -5.15
C PHE A 69 -6.52 -2.11 -4.38
N ILE A 70 -5.67 -1.33 -5.04
CA ILE A 70 -4.92 -0.24 -4.41
C ILE A 70 -5.42 1.10 -4.95
N VAL A 71 -5.76 2.01 -4.03
CA VAL A 71 -6.10 3.40 -4.34
C VAL A 71 -5.21 4.31 -3.52
N ASP A 72 -4.51 5.24 -4.17
CA ASP A 72 -3.74 6.28 -3.49
C ASP A 72 -4.68 7.47 -3.18
N LEU A 73 -4.70 7.90 -1.92
CA LEU A 73 -5.50 9.01 -1.41
C LEU A 73 -4.58 10.13 -0.92
N TRP A 74 -5.03 11.38 -0.98
CA TRP A 74 -4.32 12.47 -0.30
C TRP A 74 -4.26 12.21 1.21
N HIS A 75 -3.08 12.43 1.81
CA HIS A 75 -2.96 12.43 3.25
C HIS A 75 -3.90 13.52 3.83
N PRO A 76 -4.66 13.25 4.90
CA PRO A 76 -5.73 14.13 5.37
C PRO A 76 -5.25 15.53 5.73
N ASN A 77 -3.98 15.66 6.13
CA ASN A 77 -3.36 16.94 6.48
C ASN A 77 -2.81 17.72 5.28
N VAL A 78 -2.96 17.23 4.05
CA VAL A 78 -2.57 17.98 2.83
C VAL A 78 -3.73 18.86 2.41
N ALA A 79 -3.54 20.17 2.55
CA ALA A 79 -4.51 21.21 2.23
C ALA A 79 -4.74 21.33 0.72
N GLY A 80 -5.89 21.87 0.32
CA GLY A 80 -6.25 21.99 -1.10
C GLY A 80 -5.23 22.77 -1.94
N ALA A 81 -4.64 23.83 -1.39
CA ALA A 81 -3.60 24.61 -2.07
C ALA A 81 -2.30 23.79 -2.27
N GLU A 82 -1.94 22.94 -1.32
CA GLU A 82 -0.77 22.06 -1.42
C GLU A 82 -0.97 20.99 -2.49
N ARG A 83 -2.20 20.43 -2.60
CA ARG A 83 -2.55 19.47 -3.66
C ARG A 83 -2.36 20.08 -5.05
N GLN A 84 -2.88 21.30 -5.25
CA GLN A 84 -2.72 22.03 -6.52
C GLN A 84 -1.25 22.30 -6.84
N ALA A 85 -0.45 22.67 -5.84
CA ALA A 85 0.98 22.88 -6.03
C ALA A 85 1.70 21.58 -6.41
N LEU A 86 1.39 20.47 -5.75
CA LEU A 86 1.96 19.15 -6.06
C LEU A 86 1.57 18.67 -7.46
N ASP A 87 0.31 18.82 -7.86
CA ASP A 87 -0.18 18.47 -9.20
C ASP A 87 0.53 19.28 -10.29
N PHE A 88 0.86 20.56 -10.01
CA PHE A 88 1.62 21.41 -10.93
C PHE A 88 3.10 21.00 -11.02
N VAL A 89 3.74 20.78 -9.88
CA VAL A 89 5.19 20.44 -9.80
C VAL A 89 5.47 19.05 -10.40
N PHE A 90 4.55 18.11 -10.22
CA PHE A 90 4.68 16.72 -10.69
C PHE A 90 3.75 16.40 -11.87
N ALA A 91 3.34 17.43 -12.63
CA ALA A 91 2.57 17.21 -13.85
C ALA A 91 3.34 16.25 -14.78
N PRO A 92 2.69 15.23 -15.35
CA PRO A 92 3.35 14.39 -16.34
C PRO A 92 3.82 15.26 -17.51
N ASP A 93 5.03 14.98 -18.01
CA ASP A 93 5.53 15.65 -19.21
C ASP A 93 4.49 15.50 -20.35
N PRO A 94 4.23 16.57 -21.12
CA PRO A 94 3.22 16.58 -22.17
C PRO A 94 3.50 15.59 -23.31
#